data_AF-A0A7C6E5Y3-F1
#
_entry.id   AF-A0A7C6E5Y3-F1
#
_cell.length_a   1.000
_cell.length_b   1.000
_cell.length_c   1.000
_cell.angle_alpha   90.00
_cell.angle_beta   90.00
_cell.angle_gamma   90.00
#
_symmetry.space_group_name_H-M   'P 1'
#
loop_
_entity.id
_entity.type
_entity.pdbx_description
1 polymer ?
#
loop_
_entity_poly.entity_id
_entity_poly.type
_entity_poly.pdbx_seq_one_letter_code
_entity_poly.pdbx_strand_id
1 'polypeptide(L)' 'MREIVWKERHPAPERSGEPTCTRSQIVSYACGDTEIARAHRYLRPDGSIGGSGKPDPKLLIADGKRYIPS' A
#
# COMPACT_ATOMS: atom_id res chain seq x y z
N MET A 1 -0.44 1.39 15.89
CA MET A 1 -0.93 1.29 14.50
C MET A 1 -0.49 -0.04 13.94
N ARG A 2 -1.36 -0.76 13.24
CA ARG A 2 -1.08 -2.06 12.63
C ARG A 2 -1.22 -1.96 11.12
N GLU A 3 -0.42 -2.71 10.39
CA GLU A 3 -0.54 -2.82 8.95
C GLU A 3 -1.09 -4.21 8.58
N ILE A 4 -2.01 -4.23 7.63
CA ILE A 4 -2.70 -5.44 7.17
C ILE A 4 -2.59 -5.49 5.65
N VAL A 5 -1.96 -6.53 5.12
CA VAL A 5 -1.86 -6.76 3.67
C VAL A 5 -3.14 -7.45 3.19
N TRP A 6 -3.94 -6.74 2.40
CA TRP A 6 -5.21 -7.26 1.86
C TRP A 6 -5.02 -8.07 0.59
N LYS A 7 -4.09 -7.60 -0.25
CA LYS A 7 -3.80 -8.21 -1.54
C LYS A 7 -2.33 -8.08 -1.80
N GLU A 8 -1.73 -9.15 -2.28
CA GLU A 8 -0.35 -9.17 -2.72
C GLU A 8 -0.23 -9.85 -4.08
N ARG A 9 0.68 -9.34 -4.91
CA ARG A 9 1.16 -10.00 -6.11
C ARG A 9 2.69 -9.95 -6.13
N HIS A 10 3.31 -11.09 -6.38
CA HIS A 10 4.75 -11.23 -6.58
C HIS A 10 5.04 -12.15 -7.78
N PRO A 11 5.86 -11.72 -8.75
CA PRO A 11 6.41 -10.37 -8.86
C PRO A 11 5.32 -9.34 -9.20
N ALA A 12 5.61 -8.07 -8.93
CA ALA A 12 4.83 -6.94 -9.42
C ALA A 12 4.65 -7.05 -10.95
N PRO A 13 3.56 -6.49 -11.52
CA PRO A 13 3.35 -6.53 -12.97
C PRO A 13 4.53 -5.88 -13.71
N GLU A 14 5.02 -6.49 -14.78
CA GLU A 14 6.17 -5.97 -15.56
C GLU A 14 5.98 -4.51 -15.98
N ARG A 15 4.76 -4.14 -16.38
CA ARG A 15 4.38 -2.76 -16.75
C ARG A 15 4.56 -1.72 -15.63
N SER A 16 4.81 -2.13 -14.39
CA SER A 16 5.09 -1.21 -13.28
C SER A 16 6.50 -0.61 -13.34
N GLY A 17 7.42 -1.23 -14.10
CA GLY A 17 8.82 -0.79 -14.17
C GLY A 17 9.62 -1.09 -12.90
N GLU A 18 9.06 -1.83 -11.93
CA GLU A 18 9.77 -2.21 -10.72
C GLU A 18 10.74 -3.37 -10.95
N PRO A 19 11.85 -3.45 -10.19
CA PRO A 19 12.77 -4.58 -10.24
C PRO A 19 12.06 -5.91 -9.99
N THR A 20 12.60 -6.98 -10.58
CA THR A 20 12.14 -8.35 -10.32
C THR A 20 12.13 -8.63 -8.81
N CYS A 21 11.19 -9.46 -8.38
CA CYS A 21 10.92 -9.77 -6.98
C CYS A 21 10.31 -8.63 -6.14
N THR A 22 9.97 -7.48 -6.72
CA THR A 22 9.14 -6.47 -6.04
C THR A 22 7.73 -7.02 -5.79
N ARG A 23 7.19 -6.83 -4.58
CA ARG A 23 5.82 -7.19 -4.23
C ARG A 23 4.90 -5.99 -4.43
N SER A 24 3.80 -6.19 -5.15
CA SER A 24 2.73 -5.19 -5.30
C SER A 24 1.65 -5.48 -4.26
N GLN A 25 1.45 -4.57 -3.30
CA GLN A 25 0.61 -4.80 -2.12
C GLN A 25 -0.45 -3.72 -1.94
N ILE A 26 -1.70 -4.13 -1.70
CA ILE A 26 -2.72 -3.25 -1.09
C ILE A 26 -2.63 -3.44 0.42
N VAL A 27 -2.32 -2.36 1.13
CA VAL A 27 -2.10 -2.36 2.58
C VAL A 27 -3.08 -1.42 3.25
N SER A 28 -3.67 -1.88 4.36
CA SER A 28 -4.46 -1.04 5.25
C SER A 28 -3.70 -0.74 6.52
N TYR A 29 -3.85 0.48 7.01
CA TYR A 29 -3.35 0.93 8.29
C TYR A 29 -4.52 1.04 9.25
N ALA A 30 -4.40 0.38 10.41
CA ALA A 30 -5.43 0.33 11.44
C ALA A 30 -4.93 0.89 12.78
N CYS A 31 -5.81 1.58 13.50
CA CYS A 31 -5.62 1.96 14.90
C CYS A 31 -6.62 1.18 15.75
N GLY A 32 -6.13 0.30 16.62
CA GLY A 32 -7.00 -0.73 17.20
C GLY A 32 -7.56 -1.63 16.09
N ASP A 33 -8.87 -1.81 16.08
CA ASP A 33 -9.60 -2.58 15.07
C ASP A 33 -10.20 -1.71 13.95
N THR A 34 -9.93 -0.40 14.00
CA THR A 34 -10.46 0.59 13.05
C THR A 34 -9.45 0.85 11.93
N GLU A 35 -9.83 0.59 10.67
CA GLU A 35 -9.08 1.04 9.50
C GLU A 35 -9.11 2.57 9.42
N ILE A 36 -7.92 3.18 9.27
CA ILE A 36 -7.76 4.63 9.18
C ILE A 36 -7.14 5.07 7.84
N ALA A 37 -6.48 4.18 7.11
CA ALA A 37 -6.00 4.45 5.76
C ALA A 37 -5.80 3.16 4.97
N ARG A 38 -5.77 3.28 3.64
CA ARG A 38 -5.38 2.23 2.71
C ARG A 38 -4.46 2.81 1.64
N ALA A 39 -3.46 2.05 1.25
CA ALA A 39 -2.54 2.44 0.20
C ALA A 39 -2.19 1.25 -0.69
N HIS A 40 -1.78 1.54 -1.92
CA HIS A 40 -1.02 0.62 -2.74
C HIS A 40 0.47 0.89 -2.53
N ARG A 41 1.31 -0.13 -2.45
CA ARG A 41 2.77 0.05 -2.43
C ARG A 41 3.49 -1.02 -3.23
N TYR A 42 4.68 -0.67 -3.67
CA TYR A 42 5.68 -1.60 -4.17
C TYR A 42 6.73 -1.84 -3.10
N LEU A 43 6.81 -3.05 -2.55
CA LEU A 43 7.81 -3.42 -1.54
C LEU A 43 8.92 -4.23 -2.21
N ARG A 44 10.12 -3.67 -2.26
CA ARG A 44 11.30 -4.31 -2.87
C ARG A 44 11.91 -5.34 -1.92
N PRO A 45 12.73 -6.29 -2.43
CA PRO A 45 13.37 -7.32 -1.60
C PRO A 45 14.27 -6.77 -0.50
N ASP A 46 14.86 -5.59 -0.70
CA ASP A 46 15.69 -4.89 0.28
C ASP A 46 14.87 -4.11 1.33
N GLY A 47 13.54 -4.18 1.26
CA GLY A 47 12.62 -3.48 2.16
C GLY A 47 12.31 -2.04 1.75
N SER A 48 12.93 -1.51 0.70
CA SER A 48 12.61 -0.17 0.20
C SER A 48 11.26 -0.13 -0.53
N ILE A 49 10.67 1.07 -0.59
CA ILE A 49 9.42 1.31 -1.32
C ILE A 49 9.72 1.78 -2.74
N GLY A 50 9.16 1.08 -3.72
CA GLY A 50 9.22 1.43 -5.13
C GLY A 50 8.29 2.59 -5.52
N GLY A 51 8.16 2.86 -6.81
CA GLY A 51 7.40 3.98 -7.34
C GLY A 51 7.98 5.33 -6.90
N SER A 52 7.18 6.15 -6.23
CA SER A 52 7.58 7.47 -5.72
C SER A 52 8.40 7.41 -4.41
N GLY A 53 8.74 6.22 -3.92
CA GLY A 53 9.32 6.02 -2.61
C GLY A 53 8.32 6.11 -1.46
N LYS A 54 7.02 6.24 -1.77
CA LYS A 54 5.93 6.34 -0.79
C LYS A 54 4.77 5.42 -1.20
N PRO A 55 4.02 4.87 -0.23
CA PRO A 55 2.74 4.23 -0.53
C PRO A 55 1.79 5.21 -1.21
N ASP A 56 1.15 4.76 -2.29
CA ASP A 56 0.14 5.49 -3.04
C ASP A 56 -1.22 5.43 -2.31
N PRO A 57 -1.73 6.55 -1.74
CA PRO A 57 -2.94 6.54 -0.94
C PRO A 57 -4.17 6.18 -1.76
N LYS A 58 -4.98 5.23 -1.27
CA LYS A 58 -6.24 4.79 -1.89
C LYS A 58 -7.47 5.10 -1.04
N LEU A 59 -7.28 5.28 0.27
CA LEU A 59 -8.33 5.66 1.20
C LEU A 59 -7.71 6.33 2.42
N LEU A 60 -8.34 7.39 2.91
CA LEU A 60 -8.09 7.94 4.24
C LEU A 60 -9.43 8.02 4.99
N ILE A 61 -9.44 7.62 6.25
CA ILE A 61 -10.60 7.73 7.14
C ILE A 61 -10.21 8.65 8.29
N ALA A 62 -10.81 9.83 8.33
CA ALA A 62 -10.56 10.84 9.36
C ALA A 62 -11.91 11.45 9.78
N ASP A 63 -12.12 11.61 11.09
CA ASP A 63 -13.35 12.16 11.67
C ASP A 63 -14.65 11.52 11.15
N GLY A 64 -14.61 10.19 10.96
CA GLY A 64 -15.73 9.42 10.41
C GLY A 64 -15.98 9.60 8.91
N LYS A 65 -15.19 10.42 8.22
CA LYS A 65 -15.31 10.68 6.78
C LYS A 65 -14.30 9.87 5.98
N ARG A 66 -14.71 9.39 4.81
CA ARG A 66 -13.86 8.68 3.85
C ARG A 66 -13.41 9.63 2.76
N TYR A 67 -12.10 9.68 2.54
CA TYR A 67 -11.47 10.44 1.46
C TYR A 67 -10.83 9.45 0.50
N ILE A 68 -11.25 9.48 -0.76
CA ILE A 68 -10.71 8.64 -1.83
C ILE A 68 -9.93 9.57 -2.76
N PRO A 69 -8.59 9.49 -2.77
CA PRO A 69 -7.77 10.25 -3.71
C PRO A 69 -8.11 9.83 -5.14
N SER A 70 -8.29 10.82 -6.01
CA SER A 70 -8.51 10.64 -7.45
C SER A 70 -7.23 10.22 -8.17
#